data_AF-A0AA37T4J5-F1
#
_entry.id   AF-A0AA37T4J5-F1
#
_cell.length_a   1.000
_cell.length_b   1.000
_cell.length_c   1.000
_cell.angle_alpha   90.00
_cell.angle_beta   90.00
_cell.angle_gamma   90.00
#
_symmetry.space_group_name_H-M   'P 1'
#
loop_
_entity.id
_entity.type
_entity.pdbx_description
1 polymer ?
#
loop_
_entity_poly.entity_id
_entity_poly.type
_entity_poly.pdbx_seq_one_letter_code
_entity_poly.pdbx_strand_id
1 'polypeptide(L)'
;MDGKKHMTTEPEKRRYGLLALASLVWVGMLVSALTVVSTTHRSRLLLNELETSRRHNAELQVMWGQYLLERSTWAAYSRVEKLATEELDMALPSNDSIVIVSKNGF
;
A
#
# COMPACT_ATOMS: atom_id res chain seq x y z
N MET A 1 48.57 -68.95 -16.17
CA MET A 1 49.10 -68.11 -15.07
C MET A 1 49.02 -66.64 -15.51
N ASP A 2 47.95 -66.17 -16.12
CA ASP A 2 46.67 -65.72 -15.55
C ASP A 2 46.59 -65.58 -14.02
N GLY A 3 46.14 -64.42 -13.52
CA GLY A 3 45.70 -64.30 -12.14
C GLY A 3 45.92 -63.01 -11.34
N LYS A 4 46.40 -61.87 -11.87
CA LYS A 4 46.52 -60.61 -11.06
C LYS A 4 46.36 -59.29 -11.82
N LYS A 5 45.30 -59.12 -12.61
CA LYS A 5 44.94 -57.78 -13.17
C LYS A 5 43.55 -57.29 -12.80
N HIS A 6 42.86 -57.94 -11.86
CA HIS A 6 41.45 -57.63 -11.53
C HIS A 6 41.23 -57.02 -10.14
N MET A 7 42.25 -56.43 -9.51
CA MET A 7 42.08 -55.78 -8.22
C MET A 7 42.93 -54.50 -8.20
N THR A 8 42.30 -53.31 -8.20
CA THR A 8 42.76 -52.03 -7.55
C THR A 8 42.59 -50.69 -8.31
N THR A 9 42.00 -50.59 -9.51
CA THR A 9 41.92 -49.29 -10.24
C THR A 9 40.59 -48.50 -10.13
N GLU A 10 39.69 -48.80 -9.19
CA GLU A 10 38.38 -48.11 -9.09
C GLU A 10 38.29 -46.80 -8.26
N PRO A 11 39.26 -46.36 -7.41
CA PRO A 11 39.02 -45.21 -6.54
C PRO A 11 39.12 -43.85 -7.27
N GLU A 12 39.89 -43.76 -8.36
CA GLU A 12 40.15 -42.50 -9.07
C GLU A 12 38.95 -42.02 -9.89
N LYS A 13 38.30 -42.91 -10.65
CA LYS A 13 37.11 -42.58 -11.45
C LYS A 13 35.93 -42.16 -10.58
N ARG A 14 35.76 -42.80 -9.42
CA ARG A 14 34.75 -42.44 -8.42
C ARG A 14 35.00 -41.04 -7.84
N ARG A 15 36.27 -40.67 -7.60
CA ARG A 15 36.65 -39.32 -7.13
C ARG A 15 36.32 -38.24 -8.17
N TYR A 16 36.65 -38.45 -9.45
CA TYR A 16 36.31 -37.49 -10.50
C TYR A 16 34.79 -37.32 -10.67
N GLY A 17 34.01 -38.40 -10.57
CA GLY A 17 32.55 -38.33 -10.60
C GLY A 17 31.96 -37.54 -9.44
N LEU A 18 32.49 -37.73 -8.22
CA LEU A 18 32.06 -36.97 -7.04
C LEU A 18 32.44 -35.49 -7.13
N LEU A 19 33.63 -35.16 -7.63
CA LEU A 19 34.05 -33.77 -7.82
C LEU A 19 33.22 -33.07 -8.91
N ALA A 20 32.89 -33.77 -10.00
CA ALA A 20 32.01 -33.25 -11.05
C ALA A 20 30.57 -33.05 -10.54
N LEU A 21 30.06 -33.95 -9.70
CA LEU A 21 28.75 -33.77 -9.05
C LEU A 21 28.78 -32.57 -8.11
N ALA A 22 29.82 -32.43 -7.30
CA ALA A 22 29.98 -31.33 -6.36
C ALA A 22 30.07 -29.97 -7.08
N SER A 23 30.83 -29.90 -8.18
CA SER A 23 30.93 -28.68 -8.98
C SER A 23 29.58 -28.34 -9.65
N LEU A 24 28.84 -29.33 -10.14
CA LEU A 24 27.52 -29.12 -10.71
C LEU A 24 26.53 -28.54 -9.68
N VAL A 25 26.49 -29.11 -8.47
CA VAL A 25 25.63 -28.62 -7.38
C VAL A 25 26.04 -27.20 -6.99
N TRP A 26 27.34 -26.92 -6.91
CA TRP A 26 27.86 -25.61 -6.56
C TRP A 26 27.45 -24.54 -7.59
N VAL A 27 27.56 -24.85 -8.88
CA VAL A 27 27.07 -23.97 -9.96
C VAL A 27 25.56 -23.79 -9.86
N GLY A 28 24.81 -24.86 -9.58
CA GLY A 28 23.36 -24.79 -9.35
C GLY A 28 22.97 -23.84 -8.22
N MET A 29 23.72 -23.85 -7.11
CA MET A 29 23.51 -22.92 -6.00
C MET A 29 23.77 -21.47 -6.40
N LEU A 30 24.84 -21.19 -7.16
CA LEU A 30 25.13 -19.84 -7.64
C LEU A 30 24.03 -19.32 -8.57
N VAL A 31 23.57 -20.15 -9.50
CA VAL A 31 22.47 -19.79 -10.41
C VAL A 31 21.20 -19.51 -9.63
N SER A 32 20.88 -20.34 -8.63
CA SER A 32 19.72 -20.13 -7.75
C SER A 32 19.83 -18.80 -7.00
N ALA A 33 20.99 -18.52 -6.38
CA ALA A 33 21.22 -17.27 -5.65
C ALA A 33 21.04 -16.04 -6.54
N LEU A 34 21.62 -16.03 -7.74
CA LEU A 34 21.46 -14.93 -8.71
C LEU A 34 20.01 -14.78 -9.16
N THR A 35 19.30 -15.89 -9.37
CA THR A 35 17.88 -15.90 -9.77
C THR A 35 17.00 -15.28 -8.69
N VAL A 36 17.22 -15.62 -7.42
CA VAL A 36 16.49 -15.06 -6.28
C VAL A 36 16.73 -13.55 -6.17
N VAL A 37 17.99 -13.11 -6.29
CA VAL A 37 18.33 -11.68 -6.25
C VAL A 37 17.67 -10.91 -7.39
N SER A 38 17.75 -11.44 -8.61
CA SER A 38 17.13 -10.84 -9.79
C SER A 38 15.60 -10.74 -9.65
N THR A 39 14.97 -11.80 -9.16
CA THR A 39 13.52 -11.83 -8.89
C THR A 39 13.14 -10.78 -7.86
N THR A 40 13.89 -10.70 -6.75
CA THR A 40 13.65 -9.71 -5.70
C THR A 40 13.78 -8.28 -6.23
N HIS A 41 14.79 -8.02 -7.07
CA HIS A 41 14.98 -6.70 -7.67
C HIS A 41 13.81 -6.32 -8.59
N ARG A 42 13.34 -7.25 -9.42
CA ARG A 42 12.15 -7.06 -10.26
C ARG A 42 10.88 -6.83 -9.43
N SER A 43 10.69 -7.58 -8.34
CA SER A 43 9.57 -7.38 -7.42
C SER A 43 9.56 -5.98 -6.83
N ARG A 44 10.73 -5.44 -6.44
CA ARG A 44 10.83 -4.08 -5.93
C ARG A 44 10.45 -3.02 -6.97
N LEU A 45 10.83 -3.20 -8.23
CA LEU A 45 10.42 -2.30 -9.31
C LEU A 45 8.90 -2.30 -9.51
N LEU A 46 8.30 -3.49 -9.62
CA LEU A 46 6.85 -3.64 -9.82
C LEU A 46 6.04 -3.08 -8.64
N LEU A 47 6.54 -3.27 -7.41
CA LEU A 47 5.92 -2.70 -6.22
C LEU A 47 6.01 -1.17 -6.22
N ASN A 48 7.14 -0.60 -6.66
CA ASN A 48 7.29 0.86 -6.74
C ASN A 48 6.28 1.46 -7.73
N GLU A 49 6.11 0.84 -8.90
CA GLU A 49 5.12 1.28 -9.90
C GLU A 49 3.69 1.20 -9.34
N LEU A 50 3.34 0.11 -8.66
CA LEU A 50 2.05 -0.02 -7.98
C LEU A 50 1.86 1.06 -6.91
N GLU A 51 2.89 1.33 -6.10
CA GLU A 51 2.85 2.36 -5.06
C GLU A 51 2.61 3.76 -5.63
N THR A 52 3.22 4.11 -6.76
CA THR A 52 3.01 5.43 -7.38
C THR A 52 1.55 5.65 -7.78
N SER A 53 0.91 4.65 -8.40
CA SER A 53 -0.51 4.70 -8.75
C SER A 53 -1.40 4.73 -7.51
N ARG A 54 -1.04 3.99 -6.45
CA ARG A 54 -1.76 4.04 -5.16
C ARG A 54 -1.66 5.40 -4.49
N ARG A 55 -0.50 6.07 -4.53
CA ARG A 55 -0.32 7.41 -3.96
C ARG A 55 -1.25 8.43 -4.62
N HIS A 56 -1.37 8.40 -5.95
CA HIS A 56 -2.33 9.25 -6.66
C HIS A 56 -3.78 9.01 -6.23
N ASN A 57 -4.19 7.75 -6.12
CA ASN A 57 -5.54 7.41 -5.64
C ASN A 57 -5.77 7.89 -4.19
N ALA A 58 -4.77 7.72 -3.32
CA ALA A 58 -4.86 8.18 -1.93
C ALA A 58 -5.03 9.70 -1.83
N GLU A 59 -4.30 10.47 -2.64
CA GLU A 59 -4.43 11.93 -2.69
C GLU A 59 -5.83 12.35 -3.13
N LEU A 60 -6.37 11.75 -4.19
CA LEU A 60 -7.75 12.01 -4.63
C LEU A 60 -8.78 11.67 -3.55
N GLN A 61 -8.56 10.57 -2.81
CA GLN A 61 -9.47 10.14 -1.75
C GLN A 61 -9.47 11.11 -0.56
N VAL A 62 -8.33 11.72 -0.24
CA VAL A 62 -8.23 12.80 0.75
C VAL A 62 -9.01 14.02 0.29
N MET A 63 -8.80 14.48 -0.95
CA MET A 63 -9.52 15.63 -1.51
C MET A 63 -11.03 15.39 -1.54
N TRP A 64 -11.46 14.20 -1.94
CA TRP A 64 -12.88 13.83 -1.92
C TRP A 64 -13.46 13.85 -0.50
N GLY A 65 -12.71 13.37 0.49
CA GLY A 65 -13.10 13.45 1.91
C GLY A 65 -13.27 14.89 2.38
N GLN A 66 -12.37 15.80 1.98
CA GLN A 66 -12.48 17.23 2.28
C GLN A 66 -13.74 17.83 1.65
N TYR A 67 -13.99 17.59 0.37
CA TYR A 67 -15.21 18.06 -0.29
C TYR A 67 -16.48 17.50 0.34
N LEU A 68 -16.46 16.24 0.77
CA LEU A 68 -17.62 15.63 1.43
C LEU A 68 -17.88 16.27 2.79
N LEU A 69 -16.82 16.56 3.55
CA LEU A 69 -16.89 17.28 4.82
C LEU A 69 -17.47 18.69 4.60
N GLU A 70 -16.95 19.43 3.63
CA GLU A 70 -17.50 20.73 3.24
C GLU A 70 -19.01 20.60 2.96
N ARG A 71 -19.40 19.71 2.05
CA ARG A 71 -20.82 19.52 1.67
C ARG A 71 -21.70 19.08 2.84
N SER A 72 -21.17 18.25 3.75
CA SER A 72 -21.90 17.78 4.93
C SER A 72 -22.22 18.93 5.88
N THR A 73 -21.33 19.91 6.01
CA THR A 73 -21.57 21.13 6.81
C THR A 73 -22.68 21.98 6.21
N TRP A 74 -22.69 22.19 4.90
CA TRP A 74 -23.78 22.92 4.21
C TRP A 74 -25.12 22.17 4.28
N ALA A 75 -25.10 20.84 4.15
CA ALA A 75 -26.29 20.01 4.24
C ALA A 75 -26.89 19.97 5.66
N ALA A 76 -26.04 19.99 6.70
CA ALA A 76 -26.48 20.10 8.08
C ALA A 76 -27.13 21.47 8.33
N TYR A 77 -26.53 22.57 7.85
CA TYR A 77 -27.10 23.91 8.01
C TYR A 77 -28.46 24.06 7.30
N SER A 78 -28.56 23.62 6.05
CA SER A 78 -29.83 23.62 5.31
C SER A 78 -30.91 22.77 5.98
N ARG A 79 -30.53 21.63 6.58
CA ARG A 79 -31.47 20.79 7.33
C ARG A 79 -31.95 21.47 8.62
N VAL A 80 -31.06 22.17 9.34
CA VAL A 80 -31.39 22.92 10.56
C VAL A 80 -32.30 24.10 10.25
N GLU A 81 -32.01 24.87 9.19
CA GLU A 81 -32.84 25.99 8.76
C GLU A 81 -34.25 25.53 8.36
N LYS A 82 -34.33 24.40 7.63
CA LYS A 82 -35.62 23.82 7.26
C LYS A 82 -36.42 23.36 8.48
N LEU A 83 -35.77 22.73 9.45
CA LEU A 83 -36.42 22.31 10.70
C LEU A 83 -36.88 23.51 11.54
N ALA A 84 -36.08 24.57 11.63
CA ALA A 84 -36.45 25.80 12.35
C ALA A 84 -37.62 26.54 11.69
N THR A 85 -37.70 26.51 10.36
CA THR A 85 -38.78 27.16 9.60
C THR A 85 -40.06 26.32 9.62
N GLU A 86 -39.98 25.01 9.35
CA GLU A 86 -41.17 24.15 9.24
C GLU A 86 -41.72 23.70 10.61
N GLU A 87 -40.86 23.44 11.60
CA GLU A 87 -41.27 22.85 12.88
C GLU A 87 -41.40 23.90 14.00
N LEU A 88 -40.64 25.00 13.93
CA LEU A 88 -40.67 26.09 14.91
C LEU A 88 -41.27 27.40 14.37
N ASP A 89 -41.73 27.42 13.12
CA ASP A 89 -42.33 28.60 12.43
C ASP A 89 -41.46 29.87 12.53
N MET A 90 -40.13 29.70 12.58
CA MET A 90 -39.19 30.82 12.70
C MET A 90 -39.09 31.57 11.37
N ALA A 91 -39.58 32.82 11.35
CA ALA A 91 -39.38 33.76 10.24
C ALA A 91 -38.28 34.78 10.58
N LEU A 92 -37.57 35.29 9.57
CA LEU A 92 -36.63 36.40 9.79
C LEU A 92 -37.41 37.64 10.29
N PRO A 93 -37.05 38.19 11.46
CA PRO A 93 -37.73 39.38 12.00
C PRO A 93 -37.54 40.58 11.06
N SER A 94 -38.63 41.28 10.76
CA SER A 94 -38.59 42.54 10.01
C SER A 94 -37.90 43.64 10.82
N ASN A 95 -37.26 44.60 10.15
CA ASN A 95 -36.43 45.65 10.79
C ASN A 95 -37.12 46.41 11.95
N ASP A 96 -38.45 46.46 11.98
CA ASP A 96 -39.25 47.09 13.04
C ASP A 96 -39.35 46.27 14.35
N SER A 97 -38.91 45.01 14.35
CA SER A 97 -39.00 44.11 15.50
C SER A 97 -37.65 43.88 16.21
N ILE A 98 -36.60 44.57 15.78
CA ILE A 98 -35.26 44.47 16.37
C ILE A 98 -35.15 45.43 17.57
N VAL A 99 -35.26 44.89 18.78
CA VAL A 99 -35.03 45.65 20.02
C VAL A 99 -33.54 45.55 20.38
N ILE A 100 -32.78 46.62 20.13
CA ILE A 100 -31.40 46.73 20.59
C ILE A 100 -31.42 47.10 22.07
N VAL A 101 -31.10 46.15 22.94
CA VAL A 101 -30.96 46.42 24.36
C VAL A 101 -29.58 47.04 24.60
N SER A 102 -29.53 48.37 24.70
CA SER A 102 -28.38 49.07 25.25
C SER A 102 -28.24 48.69 26.72
N LYS A 103 -27.08 48.14 27.09
CA LYS A 103 -26.73 47.87 28.49
C LYS A 103 -26.52 49.21 29.21
N ASN A 104 -27.59 49.80 29.69
CA ASN A 104 -27.54 50.92 30.63
C ASN A 104 -27.43 50.36 32.05
N GLY A 105 -26.26 50.53 32.66
CA GLY A 105 -26.04 50.22 34.07
C GLY A 105 -24.67 49.61 34.38
N PHE A 106 -23.63 50.45 34.35
CA PHE A 106 -22.73 50.64 35.47
C PHE A 106 -22.55 52.15 35.66
#